data_AF-A0A9Q0U874-F1
#
_entry.id   AF-A0A9Q0U874-F1
#
_cell.length_a   1.000
_cell.length_b   1.000
_cell.length_c   1.000
_cell.angle_alpha   90.00
_cell.angle_beta   90.00
_cell.angle_gamma   90.00
#
_symmetry.space_group_name_H-M   'P 1'
#
loop_
_entity.id
_entity.type
_entity.pdbx_description
1 polymer ?
#
loop_
_entity_poly.entity_id
_entity_poly.type
_entity_poly.pdbx_seq_one_letter_code
_entity_poly.pdbx_strand_id
1 'polypeptide(L)'
;MWNLVSFQPQVEQQDSWVWTKHASGKCTIKSAWEQNRRHSPPDDGSRLIWHKWHVPRHSFVLWLAARGRLRTMDRLHGLPHQQCVLCNDQMENHNHLFLLPRPFSATIWQELAGRAHLTWPSVPWVQAWGWVVERCSSTNVATQRLVGLVLAAAIYHIWQERNEGFMIITSA
;
A
#
# COMPACT_ATOMS: atom_id res chain seq x y z
N MET A 1 9.31 18.53 49.80
CA MET A 1 9.19 18.09 48.40
C MET A 1 10.54 18.09 47.66
N TRP A 2 11.49 18.95 48.02
CA TRP A 2 12.84 19.00 47.42
C TRP A 2 13.88 18.01 47.99
N ASN A 3 13.61 17.37 49.13
CA ASN A 3 14.55 16.43 49.79
C ASN A 3 14.61 15.03 49.15
N LEU A 4 13.94 14.79 48.02
CA LEU A 4 13.90 13.50 47.33
C LEU A 4 14.79 13.47 46.07
N VAL A 5 15.41 14.59 45.69
CA VAL A 5 16.30 14.66 44.54
C VAL A 5 17.73 14.54 45.05
N SER A 6 18.32 13.35 44.92
CA SER A 6 19.71 13.04 45.31
C SER A 6 20.75 13.49 44.28
N PHE A 7 20.36 14.34 43.33
CA PHE A 7 21.22 14.83 42.26
C PHE A 7 22.05 16.02 42.74
N GLN A 8 23.38 15.85 42.81
CA GLN A 8 24.31 16.95 43.06
C GLN A 8 24.88 17.45 41.71
N PRO A 9 24.49 18.65 41.23
CA PRO A 9 24.99 19.19 39.98
C PRO A 9 26.48 19.54 40.11
N GLN A 10 27.31 19.03 39.19
CA GLN A 10 28.72 19.37 39.11
C GLN A 10 28.89 20.62 38.24
N VAL A 11 29.18 21.76 38.86
CA VAL A 11 29.24 23.09 38.20
C VAL A 11 30.34 23.17 37.12
N GLU A 12 31.38 22.35 37.23
CA GLU A 12 32.50 22.31 36.29
C GLU A 12 32.29 21.37 35.09
N GLN A 13 31.23 20.56 35.11
CA GLN A 13 30.95 19.59 34.05
C GLN A 13 29.88 20.14 33.11
N GLN A 14 30.17 20.14 31.82
CA GLN A 14 29.23 20.63 30.81
C GLN A 14 28.08 19.63 30.61
N ASP A 15 26.84 20.13 30.67
CA ASP A 15 25.65 19.32 30.44
C ASP A 15 25.69 18.62 29.09
N SER A 16 25.29 17.35 29.08
CA SER A 16 25.19 16.55 27.87
C SER A 16 23.81 15.89 27.75
N TRP A 17 23.26 15.94 26.54
CA TRP A 17 21.98 15.31 26.24
C TRP A 17 22.21 13.84 25.90
N VAL A 18 21.68 12.94 26.73
CA VAL A 18 21.78 11.49 26.51
C VAL A 18 20.41 10.92 26.17
N TRP A 19 20.32 10.24 25.03
CA TRP A 19 19.13 9.53 24.62
C TRP A 19 19.02 8.20 25.37
N THR A 20 18.24 8.18 26.45
CA THR A 20 18.11 7.04 27.39
C THR A 20 17.48 5.79 26.80
N LYS A 21 16.91 5.90 25.61
CA LYS A 21 16.12 4.85 24.98
C LYS A 21 16.87 4.10 23.87
N HIS A 22 18.15 4.41 23.64
CA HIS A 22 19.02 3.67 22.73
C HIS A 22 20.39 3.44 23.38
N ALA A 23 20.96 2.24 23.24
CA ALA A 23 22.19 1.84 23.94
C ALA A 23 23.41 2.74 23.65
N SER A 24 23.43 3.42 22.51
CA SER A 24 24.52 4.34 22.15
C SER A 24 24.41 5.73 22.80
N GLY A 25 23.32 6.03 23.52
CA GLY A 25 23.05 7.35 24.11
C GLY A 25 22.82 8.47 23.09
N LYS A 26 22.81 8.18 21.79
CA LYS A 26 22.65 9.17 20.71
C LYS A 26 21.20 9.20 20.21
N CYS A 27 20.63 10.40 20.14
CA CYS A 27 19.34 10.62 19.48
C CYS A 27 19.56 10.73 17.96
N THR A 28 19.13 9.72 17.22
CA THR A 28 19.08 9.72 15.76
C THR A 28 17.64 9.57 15.30
N ILE A 29 17.33 10.03 14.07
CA ILE A 29 16.01 9.82 13.44
C ILE A 29 15.63 8.34 13.47
N LYS A 30 16.58 7.44 13.19
CA LYS A 30 16.39 5.99 13.27
C LYS A 30 15.98 5.54 14.68
N SER A 31 16.73 5.93 15.71
CA SER A 31 16.43 5.52 17.09
C SER A 31 15.11 6.08 17.62
N ALA A 32 14.75 7.31 17.23
CA ALA A 32 13.47 7.90 17.59
C ALA A 32 12.31 7.19 16.86
N TRP A 33 12.49 6.86 15.57
CA TRP A 33 11.53 6.12 14.78
C TRP A 33 11.29 4.70 15.31
N GLU A 34 12.36 3.97 15.65
CA GLU A 34 12.26 2.61 16.19
C GLU A 34 11.49 2.54 17.51
N GLN A 35 11.56 3.60 18.33
CA GLN A 35 10.80 3.66 19.59
C GLN A 35 9.35 4.05 19.40
N ASN A 36 9.07 4.97 18.48
CA ASN A 36 7.72 5.46 18.27
C ASN A 36 6.89 4.50 17.40
N ARG A 37 7.54 3.69 16.54
CA ARG A 37 6.82 2.78 15.67
C ARG A 37 6.17 1.66 16.48
N ARG A 38 4.92 1.38 16.16
CA ARG A 38 4.31 0.10 16.54
C ARG A 38 4.96 -0.97 15.68
N HIS A 39 5.61 -1.93 16.33
CA HIS A 39 6.13 -3.10 15.64
C HIS A 39 4.94 -3.93 15.17
N SER A 40 4.71 -3.91 13.85
CA SER A 40 3.83 -4.86 13.19
C SER A 40 4.72 -5.91 12.53
N PRO A 41 4.30 -7.19 12.44
CA PRO A 41 4.97 -8.13 11.56
C PRO A 41 5.11 -7.51 10.17
N PRO A 42 6.21 -7.79 9.43
CA PRO A 42 6.37 -7.34 8.06
C PRO A 42 5.10 -7.69 7.28
N ASP A 43 4.54 -6.74 6.54
CA ASP A 43 3.46 -7.04 5.61
C ASP A 43 4.00 -8.07 4.60
N ASP A 44 3.41 -9.26 4.57
CA ASP A 44 3.90 -10.38 3.76
C ASP A 44 3.95 -10.01 2.26
N GLY A 45 3.14 -9.03 1.83
CA GLY A 45 3.16 -8.49 0.47
C GLY A 45 4.24 -7.44 0.19
N SER A 46 5.03 -7.01 1.18
CA SER A 46 6.03 -5.95 1.01
C SER A 46 7.06 -6.25 -0.09
N ARG A 47 7.41 -7.52 -0.30
CA ARG A 47 8.34 -7.95 -1.36
C ARG A 47 7.75 -7.83 -2.78
N LEU A 48 6.43 -7.89 -2.90
CA LEU A 48 5.71 -7.66 -4.15
C LEU A 48 5.57 -6.17 -4.47
N ILE A 49 5.52 -5.32 -3.44
CA ILE A 49 5.32 -3.87 -3.60
C ILE A 49 6.67 -3.14 -3.77
N TRP A 50 7.62 -3.46 -2.90
CA TRP A 50 8.88 -2.74 -2.72
C TRP A 50 10.05 -3.65 -3.10
N HIS A 51 10.41 -3.64 -4.38
CA HIS A 51 11.50 -4.48 -4.91
C HIS A 51 12.39 -3.72 -5.90
N LYS A 52 13.56 -4.26 -6.25
CA LYS A 52 14.55 -3.54 -7.09
C LYS A 52 14.01 -3.03 -8.44
N TRP A 53 13.03 -3.71 -9.02
CA TRP A 53 12.42 -3.38 -10.32
C TRP A 53 11.15 -2.53 -10.22
N HIS A 54 10.77 -2.12 -9.01
CA HIS A 54 9.50 -1.45 -8.80
C HIS A 54 9.50 -0.04 -9.42
N VAL A 55 8.37 0.37 -9.98
CA VAL A 55 8.14 1.75 -10.43
C VAL A 55 7.50 2.50 -9.26
N PRO A 56 8.15 3.52 -8.67
CA PRO A 56 7.69 4.14 -7.42
C PRO A 56 6.21 4.59 -7.45
N ARG A 57 5.78 5.21 -8.55
CA ARG A 57 4.40 5.66 -8.73
C ARG A 57 3.41 4.50 -8.72
N HIS A 58 3.72 3.40 -9.40
CA HIS A 58 2.85 2.22 -9.49
C HIS A 58 2.82 1.46 -8.15
N SER A 59 3.98 1.28 -7.52
CA SER A 59 4.08 0.64 -6.20
C SER A 59 3.34 1.39 -5.12
N PHE A 60 3.35 2.72 -5.16
CA PHE A 60 2.57 3.52 -4.23
C PHE A 60 1.07 3.27 -4.38
N VAL A 61 0.57 3.22 -5.62
CA VAL A 61 -0.84 2.89 -5.89
C VAL A 61 -1.17 1.46 -5.49
N LEU A 62 -0.29 0.49 -5.82
CA LEU A 62 -0.42 -0.90 -5.39
C LEU A 62 -0.47 -1.03 -3.87
N TRP A 63 0.38 -0.31 -3.14
CA TRP A 63 0.40 -0.30 -1.69
C TRP A 63 -0.91 0.24 -1.10
N LEU A 64 -1.45 1.31 -1.68
CA LEU A 64 -2.76 1.80 -1.30
C LEU A 64 -3.85 0.78 -1.63
N ALA A 65 -3.76 0.12 -2.79
CA ALA A 65 -4.71 -0.93 -3.20
C ALA A 65 -4.69 -2.10 -2.22
N ALA A 66 -3.51 -2.67 -1.93
CA ALA A 66 -3.30 -3.77 -0.99
C ALA A 66 -3.96 -3.51 0.39
N ARG A 67 -3.94 -2.26 0.85
CA ARG A 67 -4.54 -1.84 2.12
C ARG A 67 -6.02 -1.47 2.03
N GLY A 68 -6.62 -1.58 0.84
CA GLY A 68 -7.95 -1.08 0.54
C GLY A 68 -8.06 0.41 0.79
N ARG A 69 -7.00 1.20 0.58
CA ARG A 69 -6.90 2.64 0.92
C ARG A 69 -6.99 3.59 -0.28
N LEU A 70 -7.26 3.09 -1.47
CA LEU A 70 -7.58 3.94 -2.62
C LEU A 70 -8.92 4.67 -2.38
N ARG A 71 -9.02 5.90 -2.89
CA ARG A 71 -10.21 6.75 -2.75
C ARG A 71 -11.25 6.37 -3.81
N THR A 72 -11.84 5.19 -3.69
CA THR A 72 -13.02 4.80 -4.47
C THR A 72 -14.26 5.63 -4.05
N MET A 73 -15.28 5.73 -4.89
CA MET A 73 -16.47 6.57 -4.63
C MET A 73 -17.21 6.21 -3.34
N ASP A 74 -17.10 4.97 -2.87
CA ASP A 74 -17.57 4.52 -1.55
C ASP A 74 -17.01 5.36 -0.37
N ARG A 75 -15.92 6.11 -0.58
CA ARG A 75 -15.28 6.98 0.42
C ARG A 75 -15.44 8.47 0.14
N LEU A 76 -16.05 8.84 -0.99
CA LEU A 76 -16.37 10.21 -1.35
C LEU A 76 -17.81 10.50 -0.91
N HIS A 77 -17.98 10.80 0.38
CA HIS A 77 -19.26 11.26 0.90
C HIS A 77 -19.66 12.59 0.22
N GLY A 78 -20.86 12.66 -0.34
CA GLY A 78 -21.44 13.90 -0.88
C GLY A 78 -21.51 14.03 -2.39
N LEU A 79 -21.13 13.01 -3.17
CA LEU A 79 -21.32 13.01 -4.63
C LEU A 79 -22.61 12.28 -5.04
N PRO A 80 -23.42 12.85 -5.95
CA PRO A 80 -24.68 12.25 -6.40
C PRO A 80 -24.46 11.01 -7.29
N HIS A 81 -23.27 10.89 -7.89
CA HIS A 81 -22.94 9.80 -8.80
C HIS A 81 -22.17 8.72 -8.03
N GLN A 82 -22.81 7.59 -7.77
CA GLN A 82 -22.16 6.43 -7.12
C GLN A 82 -21.82 5.32 -8.11
N GLN A 83 -22.23 5.45 -9.37
CA GLN A 83 -21.93 4.50 -10.44
C GLN A 83 -20.44 4.56 -10.82
N CYS A 84 -19.89 3.40 -11.15
CA CYS A 84 -18.52 3.24 -11.59
C CYS A 84 -18.29 3.90 -12.94
N VAL A 85 -17.30 4.79 -13.00
CA VAL A 85 -16.96 5.55 -14.20
C VAL A 85 -16.51 4.66 -15.36
N LEU A 86 -15.95 3.47 -15.06
CA LEU A 86 -15.45 2.55 -16.08
C LEU A 86 -16.55 1.69 -16.72
N CYS A 87 -17.67 1.43 -16.02
CA CYS A 87 -18.71 0.52 -16.50
C CYS A 87 -20.12 1.12 -16.56
N ASN A 88 -20.34 2.26 -15.90
CA ASN A 88 -21.60 3.00 -15.82
C ASN A 88 -22.84 2.18 -15.39
N ASP A 89 -22.62 1.08 -14.65
CA ASP A 89 -23.67 0.09 -14.34
C ASP A 89 -23.84 -0.12 -12.82
N GLN A 90 -22.74 -0.31 -12.08
CA GLN A 90 -22.75 -0.68 -10.67
C GLN A 90 -22.09 0.37 -9.78
N MET A 91 -22.42 0.32 -8.48
CA MET A 91 -21.80 1.20 -7.49
C MET A 91 -20.28 0.96 -7.39
N GLU A 92 -19.47 2.01 -7.49
CA GLU A 92 -18.01 1.90 -7.41
C GLU A 92 -17.57 1.56 -5.98
N ASN A 93 -16.93 0.41 -5.84
CA ASN A 93 -16.22 -0.01 -4.64
C ASN A 93 -14.90 -0.68 -5.02
N HIS A 94 -14.03 -0.93 -4.04
CA HIS A 94 -12.70 -1.50 -4.29
C HIS A 94 -12.73 -2.86 -5.02
N ASN A 95 -13.67 -3.74 -4.66
CA ASN A 95 -13.84 -5.02 -5.36
C ASN A 95 -14.36 -4.81 -6.78
N HIS A 96 -15.26 -3.85 -6.97
CA HIS A 96 -15.83 -3.54 -8.27
C HIS A 96 -14.79 -2.98 -9.23
N LEU A 97 -13.92 -2.10 -8.73
CA LEU A 97 -12.88 -1.47 -9.52
C LEU A 97 -11.82 -2.47 -10.00
N PHE A 98 -11.41 -3.40 -9.14
CA PHE A 98 -10.27 -4.28 -9.44
C PHE A 98 -10.64 -5.71 -9.81
N LEU A 99 -11.79 -6.26 -9.40
CA LEU A 99 -12.00 -7.73 -9.38
C LEU A 99 -13.36 -8.26 -9.83
N LEU A 100 -14.45 -7.50 -9.73
CA LEU A 100 -15.77 -8.02 -10.10
C LEU A 100 -15.92 -8.12 -11.63
N PRO A 101 -16.70 -9.10 -12.11
CA PRO A 101 -16.63 -9.59 -13.48
C PRO A 101 -17.47 -8.73 -14.42
N ARG A 102 -16.86 -7.71 -15.02
CA ARG A 102 -17.41 -6.95 -16.15
C ARG A 102 -16.26 -6.49 -17.06
N PRO A 103 -16.51 -6.18 -18.36
CA PRO A 103 -15.56 -6.47 -19.43
C PRO A 103 -14.19 -5.83 -19.26
N PHE A 104 -14.10 -4.63 -18.69
CA PHE A 104 -12.83 -3.91 -18.65
C PHE A 104 -11.75 -4.59 -17.79
N SER A 105 -11.98 -4.77 -16.49
CA SER A 105 -10.99 -5.37 -15.59
C SER A 105 -10.80 -6.87 -15.87
N ALA A 106 -11.89 -7.58 -16.21
CA ALA A 106 -11.85 -9.00 -16.54
C ALA A 106 -10.98 -9.29 -17.77
N THR A 107 -11.08 -8.49 -18.83
CA THR A 107 -10.23 -8.63 -20.03
C THR A 107 -8.76 -8.36 -19.70
N ILE A 108 -8.46 -7.36 -18.87
CA ILE A 108 -7.07 -7.12 -18.42
C ILE A 108 -6.52 -8.35 -17.70
N TRP A 109 -7.26 -8.92 -16.75
CA TRP A 109 -6.81 -10.11 -16.03
C TRP A 109 -6.68 -11.35 -16.92
N GLN A 110 -7.55 -11.51 -17.92
CA GLN A 110 -7.46 -12.59 -18.90
C GLN A 110 -6.21 -12.45 -19.78
N GLU A 111 -5.91 -11.26 -20.28
CA GLU A 111 -4.69 -10.98 -21.04
C GLU A 111 -3.43 -11.20 -20.20
N LEU A 112 -3.44 -10.78 -18.93
CA LEU A 112 -2.34 -11.02 -17.99
C LEU A 112 -2.19 -12.50 -17.66
N ALA A 113 -3.28 -13.25 -17.53
CA ALA A 113 -3.24 -14.68 -17.34
C ALA A 113 -2.62 -15.40 -18.55
N GLY A 114 -2.95 -14.96 -19.77
CA GLY A 114 -2.38 -15.51 -21.01
C GLY A 114 -0.90 -15.17 -21.21
N ARG A 115 -0.49 -13.93 -20.92
CA ARG A 115 0.86 -13.43 -21.23
C ARG A 115 1.87 -13.58 -20.10
N ALA A 116 1.44 -13.46 -18.85
CA ALA A 116 2.30 -13.50 -17.67
C ALA A 116 2.12 -14.79 -16.86
N HIS A 117 1.23 -15.71 -17.28
CA HIS A 117 0.84 -16.90 -16.53
C HIS A 117 0.37 -16.60 -15.10
N LEU A 118 -0.22 -15.41 -14.90
CA LEU A 118 -0.77 -14.95 -13.64
C LEU A 118 -2.28 -15.14 -13.65
N THR A 119 -2.74 -16.31 -13.20
CA THR A 119 -4.15 -16.55 -12.98
C THR A 119 -4.61 -15.75 -11.77
N TRP A 120 -5.60 -14.86 -11.94
CA TRP A 120 -6.10 -14.05 -10.83
C TRP A 120 -7.40 -14.66 -10.27
N PRO A 121 -7.55 -14.80 -8.94
CA PRO A 121 -8.72 -15.43 -8.37
C PRO A 121 -9.95 -14.50 -8.45
N SER A 122 -11.11 -15.05 -8.81
CA SER A 122 -12.40 -14.35 -8.80
C SER A 122 -12.99 -14.30 -7.38
N VAL A 123 -12.27 -13.67 -6.46
CA VAL A 123 -12.62 -13.53 -5.03
C VAL A 123 -12.50 -12.06 -4.62
N PRO A 124 -13.08 -11.63 -3.47
CA PRO A 124 -12.91 -10.26 -2.98
C PRO A 124 -11.44 -9.84 -2.83
N TRP A 125 -11.17 -8.54 -2.92
CA TRP A 125 -9.81 -7.97 -3.00
C TRP A 125 -8.89 -8.37 -1.87
N VAL A 126 -9.40 -8.36 -0.64
CA VAL A 126 -8.63 -8.79 0.52
C VAL A 126 -8.17 -10.25 0.39
N GLN A 127 -9.03 -11.12 -0.12
CA GLN A 127 -8.72 -12.53 -0.34
C GLN A 127 -7.78 -12.71 -1.54
N ALA A 128 -7.99 -11.97 -2.62
CA ALA A 128 -7.13 -12.02 -3.80
C ALA A 128 -5.70 -11.54 -3.51
N TRP A 129 -5.58 -10.49 -2.69
CA TRP A 129 -4.30 -10.01 -2.18
C TRP A 129 -3.61 -11.05 -1.30
N GLY A 130 -4.32 -11.61 -0.31
CA GLY A 130 -3.75 -12.66 0.54
C GLY A 130 -3.27 -13.88 -0.27
N TRP A 131 -4.07 -14.28 -1.26
CA TRP A 131 -3.75 -15.36 -2.17
C TRP A 131 -2.48 -15.11 -3.00
N VAL A 132 -2.30 -13.90 -3.57
CA VAL A 132 -1.09 -13.63 -4.39
C VAL A 132 0.17 -13.58 -3.53
N VAL A 133 0.04 -13.06 -2.31
CA VAL A 133 1.13 -13.03 -1.32
C VAL A 133 1.54 -14.44 -0.94
N GLU A 134 0.59 -15.30 -0.61
CA GLU A 134 0.84 -16.71 -0.28
C GLU A 134 1.46 -17.46 -1.47
N ARG A 135 0.87 -17.34 -2.65
CA ARG A 135 1.36 -17.95 -3.90
C ARG A 135 2.81 -17.57 -4.19
N CYS A 136 3.17 -16.31 -3.98
CA CYS A 136 4.50 -15.81 -4.32
C CYS A 136 5.55 -16.14 -3.25
N SER A 137 5.14 -16.43 -2.01
CA SER A 137 6.03 -16.66 -0.87
C SER A 137 7.05 -17.80 -1.11
N SER A 138 6.64 -18.84 -1.85
CA SER A 138 7.45 -20.02 -2.18
C SER A 138 8.19 -19.92 -3.53
N THR A 139 8.01 -18.82 -4.27
CA THR A 139 8.63 -18.63 -5.59
C THR A 139 10.00 -17.96 -5.49
N ASN A 140 10.79 -18.02 -6.57
CA ASN A 140 12.08 -17.34 -6.62
C ASN A 140 11.91 -15.81 -6.67
N VAL A 141 12.98 -15.10 -6.29
CA VAL A 141 12.98 -13.63 -6.19
C VAL A 141 12.67 -12.92 -7.52
N ALA A 142 13.10 -13.47 -8.66
CA ALA A 142 12.83 -12.88 -9.96
C ALA A 142 11.34 -12.97 -10.31
N THR A 143 10.71 -14.12 -10.06
CA THR A 143 9.27 -14.32 -10.20
C THR A 143 8.49 -13.35 -9.31
N GLN A 144 8.83 -13.25 -8.02
CA GLN A 144 8.18 -12.30 -7.10
C GLN A 144 8.23 -10.86 -7.63
N ARG A 145 9.39 -10.43 -8.17
CA ARG A 145 9.57 -9.10 -8.76
C ARG A 145 8.75 -8.90 -10.02
N LEU A 146 8.68 -9.90 -10.88
CA LEU A 146 7.89 -9.84 -12.11
C LEU A 146 6.39 -9.76 -11.80
N VAL A 147 5.90 -10.58 -10.87
CA VAL A 147 4.51 -10.53 -10.41
C VAL A 147 4.20 -9.18 -9.80
N GLY A 148 5.06 -8.69 -8.89
CA GLY A 148 4.92 -7.36 -8.30
C GLY A 148 4.84 -6.25 -9.34
N LEU A 149 5.71 -6.28 -10.35
CA LEU A 149 5.74 -5.30 -11.42
C LEU A 149 4.47 -5.32 -12.27
N VAL A 150 4.05 -6.51 -12.74
CA VAL A 150 2.84 -6.69 -13.56
C VAL A 150 1.60 -6.24 -12.78
N LEU A 151 1.51 -6.65 -11.51
CA LEU A 151 0.39 -6.29 -10.64
C LEU A 151 0.34 -4.78 -10.38
N ALA A 152 1.48 -4.16 -10.09
CA ALA A 152 1.57 -2.72 -9.87
C ALA A 152 1.16 -1.94 -11.13
N ALA A 153 1.61 -2.36 -12.31
CA ALA A 153 1.27 -1.71 -13.58
C ALA A 153 -0.23 -1.84 -13.89
N ALA A 154 -0.80 -3.04 -13.77
CA ALA A 154 -2.21 -3.29 -14.05
C ALA A 154 -3.13 -2.41 -13.16
N ILE A 155 -2.89 -2.43 -11.85
CA ILE A 155 -3.68 -1.65 -10.89
C ILE A 155 -3.49 -0.16 -11.13
N TYR A 156 -2.26 0.27 -11.39
CA TYR A 156 -1.97 1.67 -11.64
C TYR A 156 -2.74 2.19 -12.87
N HIS A 157 -2.72 1.46 -13.99
CA HIS A 157 -3.43 1.89 -15.20
C HIS A 157 -4.95 1.87 -15.01
N ILE A 158 -5.52 0.83 -14.38
CA ILE A 158 -6.95 0.80 -14.01
C ILE A 158 -7.32 2.02 -13.16
N TRP A 159 -6.48 2.34 -12.17
CA TRP A 159 -6.69 3.49 -11.29
C TRP A 159 -6.57 4.83 -12.03
N GLN A 160 -5.63 4.94 -12.97
CA GLN A 160 -5.43 6.13 -13.79
C GLN A 160 -6.65 6.39 -14.69
N GLU A 161 -7.09 5.41 -15.47
CA GLU A 161 -8.26 5.51 -16.36
C GLU A 161 -9.51 5.94 -15.60
N ARG A 162 -9.72 5.36 -14.42
CA ARG A 162 -10.84 5.75 -13.55
C ARG A 162 -10.76 7.22 -13.13
N ASN A 163 -9.58 7.72 -12.76
CA ASN A 163 -9.42 9.10 -12.34
C ASN A 163 -9.57 10.08 -13.49
N GLU A 164 -9.11 9.72 -14.68
CA GLU A 164 -9.29 10.52 -15.90
C GLU A 164 -10.78 10.64 -16.25
N GLY A 165 -11.52 9.52 -16.23
CA GLY A 165 -12.97 9.56 -16.42
C GLY A 165 -13.70 10.39 -15.36
N PHE A 166 -13.27 10.31 -14.09
CA PHE A 166 -13.86 11.12 -13.02
C PHE A 166 -13.63 12.62 -13.22
N MET A 167 -12.44 13.01 -13.69
CA MET A 167 -12.15 14.41 -14.01
C MET A 167 -13.05 14.93 -15.13
N ILE A 168 -13.31 14.13 -16.16
CA ILE A 168 -14.22 14.50 -17.27
C ILE A 168 -15.63 14.77 -16.73
N ILE A 169 -16.18 13.86 -15.91
CA ILE A 169 -17.54 13.98 -15.35
C ILE A 169 -17.70 15.21 -14.45
N THR A 170 -16.66 15.57 -13.70
CA THR A 170 -16.72 16.72 -12.78
C THR A 170 -16.44 18.06 -13.45
N SER A 171 -15.95 18.05 -14.69
CA SER A 171 -15.70 19.25 -15.51
C SER A 171 -16.84 19.61 -16.46
N ALA A 172 -17.85 18.74 -16.59
CA ALA A 172 -19.05 18.90 -17.42
C ALA A 172 -20.24 19.38 -16.57
#